data_AF-A0A966Q5D6-F1
#
_entry.id   AF-A0A966Q5D6-F1
#
_cell.length_a   1.000
_cell.length_b   1.000
_cell.length_c   1.000
_cell.angle_alpha   90.00
_cell.angle_beta   90.00
_cell.angle_gamma   90.00
#
_symmetry.space_group_name_H-M   'P 1'
#
loop_
_entity.id
_entity.type
_entity.pdbx_description
1 polymer ?
#
loop_
_entity_poly.entity_id
_entity_poly.type
_entity_poly.pdbx_seq_one_letter_code
_entity_poly.pdbx_strand_id
1 'polypeptide(L)'
;MLELKGIQKSMGGQPVLRGVNLKIGSAEKVVVIGRSGCGKSVMLRVIMGLLTPEAGEVFFEGTRLTGLSEEAWNPYRKKIGMLFQGAALFDSLSVFDNLAFPL
;
A
#
# COMPACT_ATOMS: atom_id res chain seq x y z
N MET A 1 -4.36 1.15 12.66
CA MET A 1 -3.65 2.46 12.58
C MET A 1 -2.50 2.31 11.60
N LEU A 2 -2.35 3.23 10.64
CA LEU A 2 -1.29 3.24 9.61
C LEU A 2 -0.43 4.50 9.77
N GLU A 3 0.89 4.37 9.60
CA GLU A 3 1.80 5.51 9.64
C GLU A 3 2.92 5.37 8.60
N LEU A 4 3.16 6.45 7.85
CA LEU A 4 4.29 6.64 6.94
C LEU A 4 5.22 7.68 7.55
N LYS A 5 6.51 7.36 7.65
CA LYS A 5 7.55 8.27 8.15
C LYS A 5 8.61 8.48 7.09
N GLY A 6 8.65 9.68 6.52
CA GLY A 6 9.71 10.13 5.61
C GLY A 6 9.86 9.28 4.35
N ILE A 7 8.76 8.76 3.79
CA ILE A 7 8.82 7.84 2.64
C ILE A 7 9.40 8.53 1.41
N GLN A 8 10.47 7.95 0.87
CA GLN A 8 11.11 8.36 -0.38
C GLN A 8 11.10 7.21 -1.38
N LYS A 9 10.78 7.52 -2.64
CA LYS A 9 10.79 6.55 -3.72
C LYS A 9 10.97 7.23 -5.07
N SER A 10 11.87 6.68 -5.87
CA SER A 10 12.08 7.07 -7.26
C SER A 10 11.56 5.99 -8.21
N MET A 11 11.13 6.41 -9.40
CA MET A 11 10.69 5.52 -10.49
C MET A 11 11.49 5.89 -11.74
N GLY A 12 12.29 4.96 -12.27
CA GLY A 12 13.15 5.24 -13.42
C GLY A 12 14.11 6.42 -13.19
N GLY A 13 14.61 6.58 -11.96
CA GLY A 13 15.48 7.69 -11.57
C GLY A 13 14.78 9.02 -11.26
N GLN A 14 13.46 9.13 -11.46
CA GLN A 14 12.70 10.33 -11.13
C GLN A 14 12.14 10.26 -9.70
N PRO A 15 12.40 11.25 -8.82
CA PRO A 15 11.85 11.26 -7.46
C PRO A 15 10.34 11.47 -7.46
N VAL A 16 9.58 10.43 -7.09
CA VAL A 16 8.12 10.43 -7.05
C VAL A 16 7.58 10.71 -5.65
N LEU A 17 8.12 10.05 -4.62
CA LEU A 17 7.83 10.34 -3.21
C LEU A 17 9.05 11.00 -2.57
N ARG A 18 8.86 12.14 -1.90
CA ARG A 18 9.94 13.04 -1.45
C ARG A 18 9.84 13.32 0.05
N GLY A 19 9.83 12.28 0.88
CA GLY A 19 9.75 12.41 2.33
C GLY A 19 8.31 12.52 2.84
N VAL A 20 7.43 11.67 2.32
CA VAL A 20 6.00 11.69 2.67
C VAL A 20 5.80 11.20 4.10
N ASN A 21 5.10 12.01 4.90
CA ASN A 21 4.63 11.66 6.23
C ASN A 21 3.10 11.62 6.23
N LEU A 22 2.52 10.57 6.81
CA LEU A 22 1.09 10.39 6.88
C LEU A 22 0.75 9.52 8.08
N LYS A 23 -0.27 9.88 8.85
CA LYS A 23 -0.76 9.09 9.97
C LYS A 23 -2.27 8.96 9.84
N ILE A 24 -2.76 7.72 9.89
CA ILE A 24 -4.18 7.39 9.79
C ILE A 24 -4.57 6.57 11.02
N GLY A 25 -5.50 7.12 11.80
CA GLY A 25 -6.08 6.52 12.99
C GLY A 25 -6.97 5.31 12.69
N SER A 26 -7.44 4.64 13.73
CA SER A 26 -8.46 3.61 13.59
C SER A 26 -9.79 4.22 13.16
N ALA A 27 -10.53 3.56 12.26
CA ALA A 27 -11.80 4.02 11.70
C ALA A 27 -11.77 5.39 10.99
N GLU A 28 -10.59 5.95 10.74
CA GLU A 28 -10.43 7.21 10.04
C GLU A 28 -10.56 7.02 8.52
N LYS A 29 -11.26 7.95 7.86
CA LYS A 29 -11.40 7.98 6.40
C LYS A 29 -10.55 9.11 5.87
N VAL A 30 -9.57 8.78 5.03
CA VAL A 30 -8.65 9.74 4.45
C VAL A 30 -8.75 9.71 2.93
N VAL A 31 -8.77 10.89 2.31
CA VAL A 31 -8.76 11.05 0.86
C VAL A 31 -7.45 11.72 0.46
N VAL A 32 -6.72 11.10 -0.47
CA VAL A 32 -5.46 11.64 -1.00
C VAL A 32 -5.67 12.12 -2.43
N ILE A 33 -5.62 13.43 -2.63
CA ILE A 33 -5.90 14.10 -3.91
C ILE A 33 -4.61 14.73 -4.44
N GLY A 34 -4.45 14.71 -5.76
CA GLY A 34 -3.35 15.34 -6.45
C GLY A 34 -3.42 15.07 -7.95
N ARG A 35 -2.63 15.81 -8.74
CA ARG A 35 -2.58 15.66 -10.20
C ARG A 35 -2.23 14.22 -10.63
N SER A 36 -2.61 13.81 -11.82
CA SER A 36 -2.16 12.52 -12.37
C SER A 36 -0.63 12.45 -12.37
N GLY A 37 -0.07 11.27 -12.09
CA GLY A 37 1.39 11.06 -12.04
C GLY A 37 2.10 11.55 -10.77
N CYS A 38 1.43 12.20 -9.82
CA CYS A 38 2.08 12.75 -8.62
C CYS A 38 2.48 11.71 -7.54
N GLY A 39 2.39 10.41 -7.83
CA GLY A 39 2.85 9.36 -6.91
C GLY A 39 1.80 8.71 -6.01
N LYS A 40 0.50 9.06 -6.12
CA LYS A 40 -0.58 8.45 -5.29
C LYS A 40 -0.56 6.91 -5.34
N SER A 41 -0.56 6.33 -6.54
CA SER A 41 -0.53 4.89 -6.71
C SER A 41 0.79 4.26 -6.26
N VAL A 42 1.91 4.99 -6.35
CA VAL A 42 3.20 4.55 -5.82
C VAL A 42 3.17 4.49 -4.30
N MET A 43 2.60 5.51 -3.64
CA MET A 43 2.40 5.53 -2.19
C MET A 43 1.53 4.36 -1.72
N LEU A 44 0.42 4.08 -2.40
CA LEU A 44 -0.44 2.93 -2.06
C LEU A 44 0.31 1.59 -2.20
N ARG A 45 1.12 1.42 -3.25
CA ARG A 45 1.94 0.22 -3.43
C ARG A 45 3.03 0.07 -2.36
N VAL A 46 3.60 1.19 -1.88
CA VAL A 46 4.54 1.18 -0.75
C VAL A 46 3.84 0.75 0.54
N ILE A 47 2.64 1.28 0.82
CA ILE A 47 1.82 0.86 1.98
C ILE A 47 1.55 -0.64 1.97
N MET A 48 1.26 -1.21 0.80
CA MET A 48 0.96 -2.64 0.62
C MET A 48 2.19 -3.56 0.64
N GLY A 49 3.41 -3.00 0.75
CA GLY A 49 4.64 -3.79 0.61
C GLY A 49 4.87 -4.34 -0.79
N LEU A 50 4.21 -3.78 -1.82
CA LEU A 50 4.39 -4.14 -3.23
C LEU A 50 5.55 -3.36 -3.87
N LEU A 51 5.97 -2.26 -3.24
CA LEU A 51 7.16 -1.51 -3.60
C LEU A 51 7.96 -1.16 -2.35
N THR A 52 9.24 -1.51 -2.35
CA THR A 52 10.16 -1.13 -1.28
C THR A 52 10.55 0.34 -1.44
N PRO A 53 10.36 1.19 -0.41
CA PRO A 53 10.85 2.57 -0.44
C PRO A 53 12.37 2.62 -0.40
N GLU A 54 12.96 3.69 -0.91
CA GLU A 54 14.42 3.94 -0.83
C GLU A 54 14.83 4.46 0.55
N ALA A 55 13.93 5.20 1.21
CA ALA A 55 14.09 5.65 2.58
C ALA A 55 12.73 5.80 3.26
N GLY A 56 12.76 5.85 4.59
CA GLY A 56 11.58 5.97 5.43
C GLY A 56 10.98 4.63 5.83
N GLU A 57 9.92 4.71 6.63
CA GLU A 57 9.35 3.55 7.31
C GLU A 57 7.83 3.52 7.22
N VAL A 58 7.27 2.31 7.07
CA VAL A 58 5.83 2.04 7.10
C VAL A 58 5.51 1.30 8.38
N PHE A 59 4.53 1.78 9.14
CA PHE A 59 4.01 1.11 10.33
C PHE A 59 2.53 0.78 10.16
N PHE A 60 2.14 -0.41 10.59
CA PHE A 60 0.75 -0.83 10.68
C PHE A 60 0.49 -1.47 12.04
N GLU A 61 -0.52 -0.98 12.76
CA GLU A 61 -0.88 -1.42 14.11
C GLU A 61 0.30 -1.40 15.09
N GLY A 62 1.21 -0.41 14.94
CA GLY A 62 2.39 -0.25 15.77
C GLY A 62 3.60 -1.10 15.34
N THR A 63 3.44 -2.02 14.39
CA THR A 63 4.54 -2.81 13.85
C THR A 63 5.15 -2.17 12.62
N ARG A 64 6.48 -2.08 12.58
CA ARG A 64 7.21 -1.65 11.39
C ARG A 64 7.19 -2.74 10.31
N LEU A 65 6.64 -2.43 9.14
CA LEU A 65 6.51 -3.38 8.02
C LEU A 65 7.66 -3.27 7.00
N THR A 66 8.30 -2.11 6.90
CA THR A 66 9.46 -1.93 6.01
C THR A 66 10.62 -2.83 6.42
N GLY A 67 11.17 -3.57 5.45
CA GLY A 67 12.28 -4.51 5.67
C GLY A 67 11.88 -5.89 6.17
N LEU A 68 10.59 -6.17 6.34
CA LEU A 68 10.11 -7.55 6.58
C LEU A 68 10.34 -8.42 5.34
N SER A 69 10.60 -9.71 5.57
CA SER A 69 10.59 -10.72 4.51
C SER A 69 9.17 -10.92 3.96
N GLU A 70 9.07 -11.52 2.77
CA GLU A 70 7.77 -11.89 2.17
C GLU A 70 6.91 -12.74 3.11
N GLU A 71 7.52 -13.71 3.79
CA GLU A 71 6.83 -14.57 4.76
C GLU A 71 6.30 -13.77 5.96
N ALA A 72 7.10 -12.83 6.47
CA ALA A 72 6.70 -11.96 7.58
C ALA A 72 5.62 -10.93 7.19
N TRP A 73 5.47 -10.62 5.90
CA TRP A 73 4.41 -9.74 5.38
C TRP A 73 3.04 -10.41 5.32
N ASN A 74 2.98 -11.72 5.10
CA ASN A 74 1.74 -12.44 4.82
C ASN A 74 0.61 -12.22 5.85
N PRO A 75 0.87 -12.23 7.17
CA PRO A 75 -0.17 -11.93 8.17
C PRO A 75 -0.77 -10.53 8.03
N TYR A 76 0.03 -9.54 7.62
CA TYR A 76 -0.41 -8.15 7.47
C TYR A 76 -1.19 -7.94 6.18
N ARG A 77 -0.81 -8.59 5.08
CA ARG A 77 -1.56 -8.52 3.82
C ARG A 77 -2.99 -9.05 3.98
N LYS A 78 -3.19 -10.06 4.82
CA LYS A 78 -4.54 -10.57 5.16
C LYS A 78 -5.42 -9.56 5.92
N LYS A 79 -4.82 -8.56 6.56
CA LYS A 79 -5.53 -7.48 7.27
C LYS A 79 -5.82 -6.26 6.41
N ILE A 80 -5.28 -6.19 5.19
CA ILE A 80 -5.36 -5.01 4.33
C ILE A 80 -6.01 -5.39 3.00
N GLY A 81 -7.23 -4.90 2.78
CA GLY A 81 -7.90 -5.01 1.49
C GLY A 81 -7.47 -3.90 0.54
N MET A 82 -7.24 -4.23 -0.74
CA MET A 82 -6.96 -3.26 -1.79
C MET A 82 -7.96 -3.42 -2.94
N LEU A 83 -8.58 -2.32 -3.33
CA LEU A 83 -9.40 -2.24 -4.55
C LEU A 83 -8.62 -1.48 -5.62
N PHE A 84 -8.42 -2.12 -6.78
CA PHE A 84 -7.72 -1.52 -7.90
C PHE A 84 -8.68 -0.69 -8.75
N GLN A 85 -8.17 0.32 -9.45
CA GLN A 85 -8.96 1.19 -10.33
C GLN A 85 -9.71 0.40 -11.42
N GLY A 86 -9.15 -0.72 -11.89
CA GLY A 86 -9.78 -1.61 -12.87
C GLY A 86 -10.41 -2.87 -12.27
N ALA A 87 -10.71 -2.87 -10.96
CA ALA A 87 -11.19 -4.00 -10.15
C ALA A 87 -10.25 -5.22 -10.04
N ALA A 88 -9.39 -5.48 -11.03
CA ALA A 88 -8.42 -6.58 -11.06
C ALA A 88 -9.06 -7.96 -10.78
N LEU A 89 -10.26 -8.18 -11.32
CA LEU A 89 -10.96 -9.46 -11.20
C LEU A 89 -10.35 -10.51 -12.11
N PHE A 90 -10.41 -11.77 -11.69
CA PHE A 90 -10.09 -12.92 -12.52
C PHE A 90 -11.27 -13.19 -13.46
N ASP A 91 -11.02 -13.03 -14.76
CA ASP A 91 -12.00 -13.22 -15.83
C ASP A 91 -12.42 -14.68 -16.02
N SER A 92 -11.55 -15.62 -15.62
CA SER A 92 -11.80 -17.05 -15.62
C SER A 92 -12.67 -17.54 -14.46
N LEU A 93 -12.95 -16.68 -13.47
CA LEU A 93 -13.66 -17.03 -12.24
C LEU A 93 -15.05 -16.40 -12.21
N SER A 94 -16.00 -17.08 -11.56
CA SER A 94 -17.31 -16.50 -11.27
C SER A 94 -17.18 -15.34 -10.27
N VAL A 95 -18.24 -14.55 -10.13
CA VAL A 95 -18.31 -13.51 -9.09
C VAL A 95 -18.11 -14.12 -7.69
N PHE A 96 -18.73 -15.27 -7.43
CA PHE A 96 -18.59 -15.98 -6.16
C PHE A 96 -17.14 -16.41 -5.93
N ASP A 97 -16.49 -17.00 -6.94
CA ASP A 97 -15.11 -17.48 -6.81
C ASP A 97 -14.11 -16.33 -6.61
N ASN A 98 -14.32 -15.18 -7.26
CA ASN A 98 -13.53 -13.97 -7.00
C ASN A 98 -13.66 -13.50 -5.54
N LEU A 99 -14.87 -13.55 -4.96
CA LEU A 99 -15.11 -13.19 -3.57
C LEU A 99 -14.56 -14.23 -2.58
N ALA A 100 -14.58 -15.51 -2.96
CA ALA A 100 -14.10 -16.62 -2.15
C ALA A 100 -12.59 -16.84 -2.24
N PHE A 101 -11.92 -16.31 -3.27
CA PHE A 101 -10.48 -16.46 -3.48
C PHE A 101 -9.59 -16.10 -2.27
N PRO A 102 -9.84 -15.02 -1.51
CA PRO A 102 -9.02 -14.69 -0.34
C PRO A 102 -9.45 -15.40 0.96
N LEU A 103 -10.53 -16.21 0.97
CA LEU A 103 -11.04 -16.91 2.14
C LEU A 103 -10.17 -18.09 2.58
#